data_AF-X0W558-F1
#
_entry.id   AF-X0W558-F1
#
_cell.length_a   1.000
_cell.length_b   1.000
_cell.length_c   1.000
_cell.angle_alpha   90.00
_cell.angle_beta   90.00
_cell.angle_gamma   90.00
#
_symmetry.space_group_name_H-M   'P 1'
#
loop_
_entity.id
_entity.type
_entity.pdbx_description
1 polymer ?
#
loop_
_entity_poly.entity_id
_entity_poly.type
_entity_poly.pdbx_seq_one_letter_code
_entity_poly.pdbx_strand_id
1 'polypeptide(L)'
;MSAKKVLILGGNGMLGHKVWQEFDSRFNTWVTIRGSIEHWRHLPFFKKEKVIENVEVFSRENIKNALNQVQPEVVVNCIGIVKKLRESESPVPAITINALFPHWLAELCRERGIRMIHISTDCVF
;
A
#
# COMPACT_ATOMS: atom_id res chain seq x y z
N MET A 1 23.28 -5.38 -12.09
CA MET A 1 21.90 -5.88 -11.97
C MET A 1 20.98 -4.68 -11.92
N SER A 2 19.86 -4.67 -12.64
CA SER A 2 18.89 -3.57 -12.56
C SER A 2 18.29 -3.48 -11.15
N ALA A 3 18.03 -2.28 -10.65
CA ALA A 3 17.38 -2.09 -9.35
C ALA A 3 15.96 -2.68 -9.39
N LYS A 4 15.59 -3.50 -8.39
CA LYS A 4 14.27 -4.14 -8.35
C LYS A 4 13.15 -3.10 -8.36
N LYS A 5 12.06 -3.40 -9.08
CA LYS A 5 10.87 -2.55 -9.08
C LYS A 5 9.93 -2.91 -7.93
N VAL A 6 9.65 -1.95 -7.05
CA VAL A 6 8.85 -2.16 -5.84
C VAL A 6 7.60 -1.28 -5.86
N LEU A 7 6.45 -1.82 -5.46
CA LEU A 7 5.23 -1.07 -5.20
C LEU A 7 4.88 -1.12 -3.72
N ILE A 8 4.83 0.03 -3.06
CA ILE A 8 4.34 0.18 -1.70
C ILE A 8 2.85 0.52 -1.74
N LEU A 9 2.02 -0.26 -1.06
CA LEU A 9 0.61 0.06 -0.89
C LEU A 9 0.40 0.79 0.44
N GLY A 10 -0.29 1.93 0.44
CA GLY A 10 -0.60 2.69 1.65
C GLY A 10 0.50 3.66 2.10
N GLY A 11 1.13 4.35 1.14
CA GLY A 11 2.27 5.24 1.37
C GLY A 11 2.01 6.44 2.27
N ASN A 12 0.80 6.99 2.28
CA ASN A 12 0.45 8.11 3.15
C ASN A 12 0.09 7.70 4.59
N GLY A 13 0.27 6.42 4.94
CA GLY A 13 0.21 5.95 6.32
C GLY A 13 1.52 6.17 7.10
N MET A 14 1.46 6.02 8.42
CA MET A 14 2.62 6.17 9.31
C MET A 14 3.77 5.22 8.95
N LEU A 15 3.49 3.97 8.60
CA LEU A 15 4.52 3.03 8.18
C LEU A 15 4.91 3.21 6.71
N GLY A 16 3.92 3.33 5.81
CA GLY A 16 4.15 3.40 4.37
C GLY A 16 5.10 4.52 3.97
N HIS A 17 5.00 5.70 4.60
CA HIS A 17 5.89 6.82 4.26
C HIS A 17 7.33 6.57 4.70
N LYS A 18 7.56 5.83 5.80
CA LYS A 18 8.91 5.43 6.23
C LYS A 18 9.50 4.39 5.31
N VAL A 19 8.71 3.39 4.91
CA VAL A 19 9.15 2.41 3.91
C VAL A 19 9.54 3.13 2.61
N TRP A 20 8.76 4.12 2.17
CA TRP A 20 9.10 4.94 1.01
C TRP A 20 10.45 5.68 1.18
N GLN A 21 10.66 6.37 2.30
CA GLN A 21 11.91 7.11 2.58
C GLN A 21 13.15 6.19 2.50
N GLU A 22 13.03 4.96 2.98
CA GLU A 22 14.11 3.98 2.95
C GLU A 22 14.28 3.30 1.58
N PHE A 23 13.20 3.12 0.82
CA PHE A 23 13.21 2.30 -0.40
C PHE A 23 13.47 3.12 -1.67
N ASP A 24 13.05 4.39 -1.72
CA ASP A 24 13.22 5.25 -2.91
C ASP A 24 14.69 5.49 -3.28
N SER A 25 15.60 5.44 -2.31
CA SER A 25 17.05 5.56 -2.54
C SER A 25 17.72 4.24 -2.96
N ARG A 26 17.05 3.09 -2.78
CA ARG A 26 17.63 1.74 -2.93
C ARG A 26 17.03 0.93 -4.08
N PHE A 27 15.79 1.23 -4.46
CA PHE A 27 15.01 0.48 -5.44
C PHE A 27 14.28 1.42 -6.39
N ASN A 28 13.80 0.89 -7.53
CA ASN A 28 12.87 1.63 -8.40
C ASN A 28 11.46 1.56 -7.79
N THR A 29 11.20 2.47 -6.85
CA THR A 29 10.04 2.40 -5.97
C THR A 29 8.88 3.24 -6.49
N TRP A 30 7.68 2.68 -6.40
CA TRP A 30 6.40 3.34 -6.61
C TRP A 30 5.57 3.22 -5.33
N VAL A 31 4.62 4.11 -5.15
CA VAL A 31 3.79 4.12 -3.95
C VAL A 31 2.35 4.51 -4.27
N THR A 32 1.39 3.84 -3.65
CA THR A 32 -0.01 4.25 -3.70
C THR A 32 -0.38 5.08 -2.49
N ILE A 33 -1.24 6.07 -2.68
CA ILE A 33 -1.81 6.85 -1.59
C ILE A 33 -3.32 6.95 -1.72
N ARG A 34 -3.97 7.18 -0.59
CA ARG A 34 -5.38 7.58 -0.55
C ARG A 34 -5.51 9.09 -0.75
N GLY A 35 -6.43 9.50 -1.62
CA GLY A 35 -6.62 10.89 -2.02
C GLY A 35 -5.45 11.41 -2.86
N SER A 36 -5.25 12.72 -2.83
CA SER A 36 -4.28 13.41 -3.68
C SER A 36 -2.97 13.78 -2.96
N ILE A 37 -1.85 13.69 -3.68
CA ILE A 37 -0.51 14.14 -3.30
C ILE A 37 -0.47 15.65 -3.07
N GLU A 38 -1.43 16.37 -3.65
CA GLU A 38 -1.59 17.81 -3.56
C GLU A 38 -1.71 18.29 -2.11
N HIS A 39 -2.39 17.50 -1.26
CA HIS A 39 -2.49 17.75 0.19
C HIS A 39 -1.14 17.67 0.92
N TRP A 40 -0.15 17.04 0.29
CA TRP A 40 1.17 16.76 0.87
C TRP A 40 2.29 17.50 0.13
N ARG A 41 1.96 18.45 -0.76
CA ARG A 41 2.93 19.25 -1.53
C ARG A 41 4.00 19.94 -0.68
N HIS A 42 3.67 20.27 0.57
CA HIS A 42 4.60 20.92 1.50
C HIS A 42 5.63 19.96 2.11
N LEU A 43 5.45 18.65 1.96
CA LEU A 43 6.35 17.63 2.47
C LEU A 43 7.20 17.06 1.32
N PRO A 44 8.53 17.25 1.32
CA PRO A 44 9.39 16.96 0.17
C PRO A 44 9.70 15.46 -0.02
N PHE A 45 8.88 14.56 0.52
CA PHE A 45 9.23 13.15 0.57
C PHE A 45 8.80 12.39 -0.68
N PHE A 46 7.65 12.70 -1.28
CA PHE A 46 7.15 11.95 -2.44
C PHE A 46 7.58 12.59 -3.77
N LYS A 47 8.05 11.74 -4.69
CA LYS A 47 8.27 12.10 -6.10
C LYS A 47 6.96 11.92 -6.87
N LYS A 48 6.35 13.00 -7.35
CA LYS A 48 5.00 12.99 -7.94
C LYS A 48 4.83 11.91 -9.02
N GLU A 49 5.85 11.70 -9.85
CA GLU A 49 5.89 10.72 -10.93
C GLU A 49 5.93 9.25 -10.47
N LYS A 50 6.16 9.00 -9.17
CA LYS A 50 6.17 7.66 -8.55
C LYS A 50 4.97 7.42 -7.63
N VAL A 51 4.05 8.38 -7.55
CA VAL A 51 2.85 8.28 -6.73
C VAL A 51 1.65 7.91 -7.60
N ILE A 52 0.88 6.92 -7.14
CA ILE A 52 -0.44 6.58 -7.67
C ILE A 52 -1.48 7.06 -6.66
N GLU A 53 -2.21 8.10 -7.03
CA GLU A 53 -3.22 8.76 -6.21
C GLU A 53 -4.56 8.00 -6.23
N ASN A 54 -5.45 8.33 -5.30
CA ASN A 54 -6.83 7.82 -5.25
C ASN A 54 -6.95 6.28 -5.24
N VAL A 55 -6.03 5.59 -4.56
CA VAL A 55 -6.09 4.13 -4.43
C VAL A 55 -6.82 3.75 -3.14
N GLU A 56 -8.06 3.29 -3.29
CA GLU A 56 -8.89 2.81 -2.18
C GLU A 56 -8.79 1.29 -2.02
N VAL A 57 -8.59 0.81 -0.79
CA VAL A 57 -8.43 -0.62 -0.48
C VAL A 57 -9.68 -1.44 -0.81
N PHE A 58 -10.87 -0.84 -0.69
CA PHE A 58 -12.13 -1.50 -1.02
C PHE A 58 -12.36 -1.62 -2.54
N SER A 59 -11.61 -0.87 -3.35
CA SER A 59 -11.66 -0.96 -4.81
C SER A 59 -10.60 -1.92 -5.33
N ARG A 60 -11.01 -3.17 -5.58
CA ARG A 60 -10.15 -4.19 -6.19
C ARG A 60 -9.59 -3.73 -7.55
N GLU A 61 -10.35 -2.91 -8.27
CA GLU A 61 -9.93 -2.35 -9.55
C GLU A 61 -8.76 -1.37 -9.38
N ASN A 62 -8.79 -0.48 -8.39
CA ASN A 62 -7.69 0.46 -8.15
C ASN A 62 -6.37 -0.29 -7.89
N ILE A 63 -6.42 -1.37 -7.10
CA ILE A 63 -5.24 -2.18 -6.80
C ILE A 63 -4.74 -2.91 -8.04
N LYS A 64 -5.64 -3.53 -8.83
CA LYS A 64 -5.28 -4.17 -10.11
C LYS A 64 -4.65 -3.17 -11.08
N ASN A 65 -5.21 -1.97 -11.19
CA ASN A 65 -4.69 -0.91 -12.06
C ASN A 65 -3.31 -0.44 -11.62
N ALA A 66 -3.09 -0.25 -10.32
CA ALA A 66 -1.76 0.08 -9.79
C ALA A 66 -0.72 -1.02 -10.10
N LEU A 67 -1.08 -2.29 -9.93
CA LEU A 67 -0.20 -3.41 -10.31
C LEU A 67 0.06 -3.45 -11.82
N ASN A 68 -0.97 -3.21 -12.65
CA ASN A 68 -0.86 -3.19 -14.10
C ASN A 68 0.03 -2.05 -14.60
N GLN A 69 -0.11 -0.86 -14.02
CA GLN A 69 0.66 0.34 -14.37
C GLN A 69 2.14 0.17 -14.00
N VAL A 70 2.42 -0.36 -12.80
CA VAL A 70 3.79 -0.45 -12.29
C VAL A 70 4.51 -1.68 -12.81
N GLN A 71 3.82 -2.82 -12.95
CA GLN A 71 4.42 -4.14 -13.17
C GLN A 71 5.59 -4.40 -12.18
N PRO A 72 5.31 -4.40 -10.85
CA PRO A 72 6.36 -4.53 -9.84
C PRO A 72 6.85 -5.97 -9.72
N GLU A 73 8.10 -6.15 -9.33
CA GLU A 73 8.63 -7.45 -8.91
C GLU A 73 8.28 -7.77 -7.46
N VAL A 74 8.10 -6.72 -6.64
CA VAL A 74 7.79 -6.82 -5.21
C VAL A 74 6.68 -5.86 -4.85
N VAL A 75 5.70 -6.33 -4.08
CA VAL A 75 4.68 -5.49 -3.43
C VAL A 75 4.92 -5.51 -1.92
N VAL A 76 4.97 -4.32 -1.31
CA VAL A 76 4.98 -4.16 0.15
C VAL A 76 3.63 -3.60 0.59
N ASN A 77 2.80 -4.45 1.20
CA ASN A 77 1.50 -4.04 1.71
C ASN A 77 1.65 -3.39 3.10
N CYS A 78 1.49 -2.07 3.15
CA CYS A 78 1.43 -1.27 4.39
C CYS A 78 0.01 -0.74 4.67
N ILE A 79 -1.01 -1.22 3.95
CA ILE A 79 -2.41 -0.85 4.20
C ILE A 79 -2.88 -1.59 5.45
N GLY A 80 -3.39 -0.83 6.41
CA GLY A 80 -4.05 -1.32 7.61
C GLY A 80 -4.85 -0.22 8.28
N ILE A 81 -5.80 -0.60 9.13
CA ILE A 81 -6.49 0.34 10.01
C ILE A 81 -6.19 0.04 11.47
N VAL A 82 -6.00 1.10 12.25
CA VAL A 82 -5.81 1.03 13.70
C VAL A 82 -7.17 1.14 14.40
N LYS A 83 -7.36 0.37 15.48
CA LYS A 83 -8.57 0.43 16.30
C LYS A 83 -8.59 1.77 17.05
N LYS A 84 -9.39 2.74 16.60
CA LYS A 84 -9.60 3.97 17.37
C LYS A 84 -10.63 3.70 18.47
N LEU A 85 -10.30 4.05 19.71
CA LEU A 85 -11.12 3.90 20.93
C LEU A 85 -12.57 4.44 20.83
N ARG A 86 -12.89 5.26 19.82
CA ARG A 86 -14.23 5.84 19.59
C ARG A 86 -15.01 5.22 18.42
N GLU A 87 -14.37 4.39 17.59
CA GLU A 87 -14.97 3.72 16.42
C GLU A 87 -15.32 2.25 16.74
N SER A 88 -15.60 1.94 18.02
CA SER A 88 -15.94 0.59 18.51
C SER A 88 -17.28 0.04 17.98
N GLU A 89 -17.87 0.64 16.95
CA GLU A 89 -19.23 0.33 16.51
C GLU A 89 -19.30 -0.70 15.37
N SER A 90 -18.18 -0.99 14.66
CA SER A 90 -18.20 -2.06 13.64
C SER A 90 -16.84 -2.72 13.42
N PRO A 91 -16.69 -4.03 13.66
CA PRO A 91 -15.46 -4.77 13.39
C PRO A 91 -15.25 -5.06 11.89
N VAL A 92 -16.29 -4.87 11.07
CA VAL A 92 -16.29 -5.29 9.65
C VAL A 92 -15.17 -4.63 8.84
N PRO A 93 -14.94 -3.30 8.91
CA PRO A 93 -13.84 -2.68 8.17
C PRO A 93 -12.46 -3.20 8.60
N ALA A 94 -12.26 -3.44 9.90
CA ALA A 94 -11.00 -3.94 10.43
C ALA A 94 -10.71 -5.36 9.94
N ILE A 95 -11.69 -6.26 10.05
CA ILE A 95 -11.58 -7.62 9.52
C ILE A 95 -11.34 -7.60 8.00
N THR A 96 -12.07 -6.75 7.28
CA THR A 96 -11.94 -6.68 5.81
C THR A 96 -10.55 -6.20 5.39
N ILE A 97 -10.04 -5.13 6.00
CA ILE A 97 -8.76 -4.52 5.59
C ILE A 97 -7.55 -5.27 6.17
N ASN A 98 -7.60 -5.64 7.45
CA ASN A 98 -6.42 -6.20 8.12
C ASN A 98 -6.33 -7.73 7.97
N ALA A 99 -7.43 -8.44 7.73
CA ALA A 99 -7.42 -9.91 7.57
C ALA A 99 -7.75 -10.35 6.14
N LEU A 100 -8.89 -9.97 5.58
CA LEU A 100 -9.33 -10.50 4.28
C LEU A 100 -8.51 -9.96 3.09
N PHE A 101 -8.25 -8.64 3.07
CA PHE A 101 -7.55 -7.98 1.97
C PHE A 101 -6.14 -8.53 1.72
N PRO A 102 -5.27 -8.77 2.74
CA PRO A 102 -3.95 -9.36 2.52
C PRO A 102 -3.98 -10.72 1.83
N HIS A 103 -4.97 -11.57 2.14
CA HIS A 103 -5.12 -12.87 1.49
C HIS A 103 -5.48 -12.73 0.01
N TRP A 104 -6.46 -11.86 -0.29
CA TRP A 104 -6.83 -11.55 -1.66
C TRP A 104 -5.66 -10.97 -2.48
N LEU A 105 -4.91 -10.04 -1.88
CA LEU A 105 -3.73 -9.45 -2.52
C LEU A 105 -2.63 -10.50 -2.75
N ALA A 106 -2.44 -11.43 -1.82
CA ALA A 106 -1.44 -12.50 -1.95
C ALA A 106 -1.75 -13.44 -3.12
N GLU A 107 -3.02 -13.80 -3.29
CA GLU A 107 -3.48 -14.58 -4.45
C GLU A 107 -3.21 -13.83 -5.76
N LEU A 108 -3.59 -12.56 -5.84
CA LEU A 108 -3.36 -11.72 -7.01
C LEU A 108 -1.87 -11.55 -7.34
N CYS A 109 -1.02 -11.42 -6.32
CA CYS A 109 0.44 -11.33 -6.50
C CYS A 109 1.01 -12.67 -7.01
N ARG A 110 0.55 -13.80 -6.45
CA ARG A 110 0.98 -15.15 -6.86
C ARG A 110 0.65 -15.42 -8.32
N GLU A 111 -0.56 -15.09 -8.77
CA GLU A 111 -0.99 -15.23 -10.17
C GLU A 111 -0.09 -14.45 -11.16
N ARG A 112 0.55 -13.38 -10.68
CA ARG A 112 1.38 -12.47 -11.48
C ARG A 112 2.88 -12.68 -11.27
N GLY A 113 3.29 -13.66 -10.47
CA GLY A 113 4.70 -13.90 -10.13
C GLY A 113 5.33 -12.76 -9.31
N ILE A 114 4.52 -11.99 -8.59
CA ILE A 114 4.97 -10.85 -7.76
C ILE A 114 5.27 -11.36 -6.35
N ARG A 115 6.43 -11.01 -5.80
CA ARG A 115 6.73 -11.28 -4.39
C ARG A 115 5.96 -10.30 -3.51
N MET A 116 5.11 -10.80 -2.62
CA MET A 116 4.40 -9.97 -1.64
C MET A 116 5.10 -10.00 -0.27
N ILE A 117 5.24 -8.83 0.34
CA ILE A 117 5.60 -8.62 1.75
C ILE A 117 4.42 -7.93 2.41
N HIS A 118 3.79 -8.58 3.37
CA HIS A 118 2.68 -8.00 4.13
C HIS A 118 3.11 -7.68 5.55
N ILE A 119 2.90 -6.43 5.96
CA ILE A 119 3.06 -6.04 7.35
C ILE A 119 1.72 -6.21 8.05
N SER A 120 1.63 -7.23 8.90
CA SER A 120 0.41 -7.59 9.63
C SER A 120 0.20 -6.70 10.85
N THR A 121 -0.94 -6.90 11.53
CA THR A 121 -1.34 -6.17 12.75
C THR A 121 -2.29 -7.03 13.58
N ASP A 122 -2.28 -6.83 14.89
CA ASP A 122 -3.21 -7.41 15.86
C ASP A 122 -4.54 -6.64 15.95
N CYS A 123 -4.70 -5.54 15.19
CA CYS A 123 -5.91 -4.70 15.11
C CYS A 123 -7.13 -5.39 14.44
N VAL A 124 -7.27 -6.70 14.66
CA VAL A 124 -8.42 -7.56 14.33
C VAL A 124 -8.95 -8.29 15.57
N PHE A 125 -8.27 -8.15 16.72
CA PHE A 125 -8.66 -8.64 18.05
C PHE A 125 -9.19 -7.47 18.92
#